data_AF-A0A1Q8YFD4-F1
#
_entry.id   AF-A0A1Q8YFD4-F1
#
_cell.length_a   1.000
_cell.length_b   1.000
_cell.length_c   1.000
_cell.angle_alpha   90.00
_cell.angle_beta   90.00
_cell.angle_gamma   90.00
#
_symmetry.space_group_name_H-M   'P 1'
#
loop_
_entity.id
_entity.type
_entity.pdbx_description
1 polymer ?
#
loop_
_entity_poly.entity_id
_entity_poly.type
_entity_poly.pdbx_seq_one_letter_code
_entity_poly.pdbx_strand_id
1 'polypeptide(L)' 'MDARRLGFEVYVVEVATRGIDMNGSVQAAWKQMAAQGIKRIQPGDIQLA' A
#
# COMPACT_ATOMS: atom_id res chain seq x y z
N MET A 1 -4.83 0.02 5.58
CA MET A 1 -6.24 -0.35 5.76
C MET A 1 -6.98 0.67 6.60
N ASP A 2 -6.56 0.95 7.84
CA ASP A 2 -7.29 1.86 8.73
C ASP A 2 -7.44 3.27 8.17
N ALA A 3 -6.41 3.81 7.52
CA ALA A 3 -6.51 5.12 6.87
C ALA A 3 -7.62 5.15 5.79
N ARG A 4 -7.82 4.06 5.02
CA ARG A 4 -8.95 3.96 4.10
C ARG A 4 -10.29 3.87 4.83
N ARG A 5 -10.35 3.15 5.95
CA ARG A 5 -11.54 3.06 6.81
C ARG A 5 -11.94 4.42 7.38
N LEU A 6 -10.96 5.28 7.65
CA LEU A 6 -11.15 6.65 8.12
C LEU A 6 -11.42 7.65 6.98
N GLY A 7 -11.54 7.19 5.73
CA GLY A 7 -11.88 8.04 4.57
C GLY A 7 -10.70 8.78 3.95
N PHE A 8 -9.46 8.51 4.38
CA PHE A 8 -8.29 9.11 3.75
C PHE A 8 -7.99 8.47 2.40
N GLU A 9 -7.37 9.25 1.53
CA GLU A 9 -6.72 8.75 0.33
C GLU A 9 -5.38 8.13 0.72
N VAL A 10 -5.12 6.90 0.26
CA VAL A 10 -3.97 6.11 0.73
C VAL A 10 -3.20 5.55 -0.44
N TYR A 11 -1.89 5.80 -0.39
CA TYR A 11 -0.89 5.33 -1.33
C TYR A 11 0.22 4.62 -0.59
N VAL A 12 0.73 3.52 -1.14
CA VAL A 12 1.87 2.78 -0.58
C VAL A 12 3.04 2.86 -1.55
N VAL A 13 4.19 3.34 -1.05
CA VAL A 13 5.45 3.37 -1.80
C VAL A 13 6.15 2.03 -1.65
N GLU A 14 6.04 1.18 -2.68
CA GLU A 14 6.49 -0.22 -2.62
C GLU A 14 7.99 -0.32 -2.33
N VAL A 15 8.82 0.49 -2.99
CA VAL A 15 10.29 0.42 -2.85
C VAL A 15 10.80 0.92 -1.50
N ALA A 16 9.98 1.66 -0.75
CA ALA A 16 10.30 2.14 0.59
C ALA A 16 9.81 1.16 1.68
N THR A 17 9.18 0.04 1.31
CA THR A 17 8.65 -0.94 2.25
C THR A 17 9.20 -2.33 1.98
N ARG A 18 9.56 -3.05 3.04
CA ARG A 18 9.97 -4.46 2.97
C ARG A 18 9.07 -5.28 3.89
N GLY A 19 8.20 -6.08 3.29
CA GLY A 19 7.36 -7.03 4.02
C GLY A 19 8.18 -8.21 4.53
N ILE A 20 7.78 -8.76 5.68
CA ILE A 20 8.24 -10.06 6.15
C ILE A 20 7.25 -11.09 5.63
N ASP A 21 7.71 -11.98 4.76
CA ASP A 21 6.84 -13.02 4.21
C ASP A 21 6.78 -14.23 5.12
N MET A 22 5.59 -14.49 5.64
CA MET A 22 5.26 -15.67 6.42
C MET A 22 4.13 -16.40 5.70
N ASN A 23 4.44 -17.54 5.08
CA ASN A 23 3.47 -18.36 4.35
C ASN A 23 2.67 -17.56 3.28
N GLY A 24 3.29 -16.61 2.58
CA GLY A 24 2.61 -15.78 1.57
C GLY A 24 1.81 -14.60 2.14
N SER A 25 2.03 -14.23 3.40
CA SER A 25 1.37 -13.10 4.08
C SER A 25 1.47 -11.79 3.28
N VAL A 26 2.60 -11.56 2.60
CA VAL A 26 2.82 -10.34 1.82
C VAL A 26 1.86 -10.26 0.64
N GLN A 27 1.68 -11.36 -0.09
CA GLN A 27 0.74 -11.39 -1.23
C GLN A 27 -0.71 -11.20 -0.77
N ALA A 28 -1.08 -11.83 0.35
CA ALA A 28 -2.41 -11.67 0.94
C ALA A 28 -2.68 -10.20 1.35
N ALA A 29 -1.71 -9.56 2.00
CA ALA A 29 -1.81 -8.16 2.38
C ALA A 29 -2.01 -7.24 1.17
N TRP A 30 -1.27 -7.48 0.08
CA TRP A 30 -1.42 -6.70 -1.15
C TRP A 30 -2.79 -6.87 -1.82
N LYS A 31 -3.33 -8.09 -1.85
CA LYS A 31 -4.70 -8.33 -2.35
C LYS A 31 -5.74 -7.59 -1.53
N GLN A 32 -5.62 -7.61 -0.20
CA GLN A 32 -6.52 -6.86 0.69
C GLN A 32 -6.39 -5.35 0.48
N MET A 33 -5.17 -4.84 0.24
CA MET A 33 -4.94 -3.40 0.06
C MET A 33 -5.58 -2.92 -1.25
N ALA A 34 -5.39 -3.68 -2.33
CA ALA A 34 -6.00 -3.40 -3.62
C ALA A 34 -7.54 -3.46 -3.55
N ALA A 35 -8.10 -4.44 -2.82
CA ALA A 35 -9.55 -4.55 -2.61
C ALA A 35 -10.16 -3.35 -1.87
N GLN A 36 -9.37 -2.68 -1.01
CA GLN A 36 -9.76 -1.44 -0.33
C GLN A 36 -9.42 -0.17 -1.14
N GLY A 37 -8.99 -0.31 -2.39
CA GLY A 37 -8.64 0.80 -3.28
C GLY A 37 -7.33 1.50 -2.92
N ILE A 38 -6.47 0.89 -2.09
CA ILE A 38 -5.13 1.43 -1.81
C ILE A 38 -4.26 1.21 -3.04
N LYS A 39 -3.65 2.28 -3.53
CA LYS A 39 -2.82 2.25 -4.74
C LYS A 39 -1.34 2.11 -4.40
N ARG A 40 -0.62 1.40 -5.25
CA ARG A 40 0.84 1.30 -5.22
C ARG A 40 1.43 2.41 -6.10
N ILE A 41 2.47 3.07 -5.60
CA ILE A 41 3.17 4.14 -6.31
C ILE A 41 4.69 3.95 -6.21
N GLN A 42 5.40 4.55 -7.15
CA GLN A 42 6.85 4.73 -7.11
C GLN A 42 7.18 6.09 -6.48
N PRO A 43 8.38 6.26 -5.89
CA PRO A 43 8.78 7.54 -5.30
C PRO A 43 8.74 8.70 -6.31
N GLY A 44 8.99 8.42 -7.59
CA GLY A 44 8.91 9.41 -8.67
C GLY A 44 7.49 9.92 -8.98
N ASP A 45 6.45 9.22 -8.50
CA ASP A 45 5.06 9.67 -8.65
C ASP A 45 4.70 10.76 -7.63
N ILE A 46 5.54 10.97 -6.61
CA ILE A 46 5.33 11.98 -5.56
C ILE A 46 5.96 13.30 -6.03
N GLN A 47 5.11 14.28 -6.29
CA GLN A 47 5.57 15.64 -6.59
C GLN A 47 5.46 16.51 -5.33
N LEU A 48 6.55 17.19 -5.00
CA LEU A 48 6.54 18.27 -4.00
C LEU A 48 6.00 19.53 -4.69
N ALA A 49 4.94 20.10 -4.11
CA ALA A 49 4.37 21.38 -4.52
C ALA A 49 5.28 22.56 -4.13
#